data_AF-A0A1V4EJA9-F1
#
_entry.id   AF-A0A1V4EJA9-F1
#
_cell.length_a   1.000
_cell.length_b   1.000
_cell.length_c   1.000
_cell.angle_alpha   90.00
_cell.angle_beta   90.00
_cell.angle_gamma   90.00
#
_symmetry.space_group_name_H-M   'P 1'
#
loop_
_entity.id
_entity.type
_entity.pdbx_description
1 polymer ?
#
loop_
_entity_poly.entity_id
_entity_poly.type
_entity_poly.pdbx_seq_one_letter_code
_entity_poly.pdbx_strand_id
1 'polypeptide(L)'
;MTRTGLSPAKQALLAQRLKAGKAARVTVPPRPAGTHPPLSHAQERLWFLEQYAPGTTAYTVAFAVRLDGGEIDGAALERALTEVARRHESLRTRFVTTTTARRRSCWTTSPSSSCGCRTTPPPCGRPCRRS
;
A
#
# COMPACT_ATOMS: atom_id res chain seq x y z
N MET A 1 4.43 -23.65 -30.34
CA MET A 1 3.12 -23.72 -29.64
C MET A 1 2.38 -22.40 -29.82
N THR A 2 1.66 -22.25 -30.92
CA THR A 2 0.89 -21.02 -31.22
C THR A 2 -0.49 -21.10 -30.58
N ARG A 3 -0.65 -20.34 -29.50
CA ARG A 3 -1.88 -20.27 -28.73
C ARG A 3 -2.91 -19.38 -29.45
N THR A 4 -3.64 -19.91 -30.42
CA THR A 4 -4.71 -19.16 -31.11
C THR A 4 -6.07 -19.50 -30.48
N GLY A 5 -6.30 -19.05 -29.24
CA GLY A 5 -7.49 -19.38 -28.44
C GLY A 5 -8.77 -18.59 -28.78
N LEU A 6 -8.89 -18.00 -29.97
CA LEU A 6 -10.03 -17.15 -30.32
C LEU A 6 -10.56 -17.48 -31.72
N SER A 7 -11.86 -17.77 -31.81
CA SER A 7 -12.55 -17.95 -33.09
C SER A 7 -12.58 -16.63 -33.89
N PRO A 8 -12.72 -16.69 -35.22
CA PRO A 8 -12.73 -15.50 -36.09
C PRO A 8 -13.78 -14.45 -35.65
N ALA A 9 -14.96 -14.90 -35.21
CA ALA A 9 -15.99 -14.01 -34.69
C ALA A 9 -15.56 -13.26 -33.42
N LYS A 10 -14.85 -13.92 -32.50
CA LYS A 10 -14.32 -13.27 -31.28
C LYS A 10 -13.20 -12.29 -31.61
N GLN A 11 -12.38 -12.59 -32.61
CA GLN A 11 -11.34 -11.69 -33.09
C GLN A 11 -11.95 -10.43 -33.73
N ALA A 12 -12.97 -10.60 -34.57
CA ALA A 12 -13.69 -9.48 -35.18
C ALA A 12 -14.38 -8.60 -34.13
N LEU A 13 -15.02 -9.20 -33.13
CA LEU A 13 -15.64 -8.46 -32.03
C LEU A 13 -14.61 -7.70 -31.18
N LEU A 14 -13.46 -8.30 -30.88
CA LEU A 14 -12.36 -7.62 -30.19
C LEU A 14 -11.82 -6.44 -31.00
N ALA A 15 -11.61 -6.63 -32.31
CA ALA A 15 -11.15 -5.57 -33.20
C ALA A 15 -12.16 -4.40 -33.27
N GLN A 16 -13.46 -4.69 -33.31
CA GLN A 16 -14.51 -3.67 -33.24
C GLN A 16 -14.49 -2.92 -31.91
N ARG A 17 -14.33 -3.63 -30.78
CA ARG A 17 -14.23 -3.00 -29.46
C ARG A 17 -12.96 -2.19 -29.24
N LEU A 18 -11.83 -2.60 -29.82
CA LEU A 18 -10.59 -1.81 -29.75
C LEU A 18 -10.69 -0.54 -30.60
N LYS A 19 -11.38 -0.59 -31.75
CA LYS A 19 -11.66 0.59 -32.59
C LYS A 19 -12.65 1.55 -31.91
N ALA A 20 -13.72 1.03 -31.32
CA ALA A 20 -14.68 1.83 -30.53
C ALA A 20 -14.10 2.30 -29.18
N GLY A 21 -13.15 1.53 -28.64
CA GLY A 21 -12.50 1.70 -27.34
C GLY A 21 -11.19 2.49 -27.39
N LYS A 22 -10.97 3.31 -28.42
CA LYS A 22 -10.14 4.53 -28.26
C LYS A 22 -10.89 5.54 -27.36
N ALA A 23 -11.36 5.06 -26.21
CA ALA A 23 -11.80 5.93 -25.13
C ALA A 23 -10.61 6.79 -24.77
N ALA A 24 -10.82 8.10 -24.70
CA ALA A 24 -9.85 9.05 -24.18
C ALA A 24 -9.22 8.45 -22.91
N ARG A 25 -7.89 8.49 -22.84
CA ARG A 25 -7.11 7.88 -21.76
C ARG A 25 -7.69 8.37 -20.42
N VAL A 26 -8.50 7.53 -19.78
CA VAL A 26 -9.15 7.89 -18.51
C VAL A 26 -8.03 8.01 -17.51
N THR A 27 -7.69 9.24 -17.15
CA THR A 27 -6.67 9.51 -16.16
C THR A 27 -7.30 9.24 -14.82
N VAL A 28 -6.76 8.29 -14.06
CA VAL A 28 -7.18 8.07 -12.68
C VAL A 28 -6.82 9.34 -11.91
N PRO A 29 -7.81 10.09 -11.38
CA PRO A 29 -7.51 11.29 -10.63
C PRO A 29 -6.79 10.93 -9.34
N PRO A 30 -5.90 11.80 -8.83
CA PRO A 30 -5.32 11.62 -7.51
C PRO A 30 -6.42 11.44 -6.46
N ARG A 31 -6.23 10.49 -5.55
CA ARG A 31 -7.12 10.34 -4.41
C ARG A 31 -7.05 11.61 -3.54
N PRO A 32 -8.19 12.17 -3.08
CA PRO A 32 -8.16 13.29 -2.14
C PRO A 32 -7.38 12.95 -0.87
N ALA A 33 -6.57 13.89 -0.40
CA ALA A 33 -5.79 13.72 0.83
C ALA A 33 -6.71 13.42 2.03
N GLY A 34 -6.25 12.58 2.95
CA GLY A 34 -6.99 12.23 4.17
C GLY A 34 -8.13 11.22 3.97
N THR A 35 -8.32 10.67 2.76
CA THR A 35 -9.30 9.60 2.55
C THR A 35 -8.69 8.22 2.79
N HIS A 36 -9.43 7.39 3.53
CA HIS A 36 -8.99 6.04 3.93
C HIS A 36 -9.98 4.99 3.41
N PRO A 37 -9.80 4.54 2.15
CA PRO A 37 -10.67 3.54 1.57
C PRO A 37 -10.56 2.21 2.33
N PRO A 38 -11.57 1.33 2.21
CA PRO A 38 -11.43 -0.05 2.64
C PRO A 38 -10.28 -0.72 1.87
N LEU A 39 -9.72 -1.76 2.48
CA LEU A 39 -8.72 -2.59 1.83
C LEU A 39 -9.31 -3.30 0.61
N SER A 40 -8.49 -3.54 -0.40
CA SER A 40 -8.83 -4.50 -1.44
C SER A 40 -8.77 -5.92 -0.88
N HIS A 41 -9.49 -6.88 -1.48
CA HIS A 41 -9.46 -8.28 -1.04
C HIS A 41 -8.04 -8.86 -0.99
N ALA A 42 -7.16 -8.47 -1.92
CA ALA A 42 -5.76 -8.90 -1.91
C ALA A 42 -5.01 -8.33 -0.69
N GLN A 43 -5.25 -7.07 -0.33
CA GLN A 43 -4.66 -6.44 0.85
C GLN A 43 -5.18 -7.08 2.15
N GLU A 44 -6.48 -7.36 2.25
CA GLU A 44 -7.07 -8.05 3.42
C GLU A 44 -6.46 -9.43 3.62
N ARG A 45 -6.29 -10.19 2.53
CA ARG A 45 -5.68 -11.53 2.58
C ARG A 45 -4.24 -11.47 3.07
N LEU A 46 -3.41 -10.58 2.51
CA LEU A 46 -2.01 -10.44 2.93
C LEU A 46 -1.90 -9.98 4.38
N TRP A 47 -2.76 -9.03 4.81
CA TRP A 47 -2.81 -8.60 6.19
C TRP A 47 -3.19 -9.75 7.14
N PHE A 48 -4.16 -10.59 6.77
CA PHE A 48 -4.53 -11.76 7.56
C PHE A 48 -3.37 -12.74 7.69
N LEU A 49 -2.65 -13.00 6.61
CA LEU A 49 -1.51 -13.94 6.60
C LEU A 49 -0.38 -13.46 7.50
N GLU A 50 -0.09 -12.15 7.51
CA GLU A 50 0.89 -11.56 8.43
C GLU A 50 0.49 -11.76 9.91
N GLN A 51 -0.79 -11.69 10.24
CA GLN A 51 -1.25 -11.95 11.62
C GLN A 51 -1.29 -13.43 11.97
N TYR A 52 -1.57 -14.30 10.99
CA TYR A 52 -1.64 -15.74 11.18
C TYR A 52 -0.26 -16.35 11.45
N ALA A 53 0.76 -15.87 10.74
CA ALA A 53 2.15 -16.34 10.86
C ALA A 53 3.12 -15.15 10.88
N PRO A 54 3.21 -14.42 12.01
CA PRO A 54 4.06 -13.25 12.13
C PRO A 54 5.55 -13.62 12.01
N GLY A 55 6.34 -12.74 11.39
CA GLY A 55 7.79 -12.92 11.23
C GLY A 55 8.21 -13.84 10.09
N THR A 56 7.26 -14.35 9.30
CA THR A 56 7.59 -15.08 8.06
C THR A 56 7.99 -14.12 6.94
N THR A 57 8.86 -14.58 6.03
CA THR A 57 9.27 -13.81 4.84
C THR A 57 8.52 -14.26 3.58
N ALA A 58 7.47 -15.09 3.73
CA ALA A 58 6.76 -15.72 2.62
C ALA A 58 6.14 -14.71 1.64
N TYR A 59 5.89 -13.48 2.09
CA TYR A 59 5.35 -12.38 1.30
C TYR A 59 6.31 -11.20 1.13
N THR A 60 7.59 -11.40 1.45
CA THR A 60 8.66 -10.43 1.19
C THR A 60 9.22 -10.65 -0.21
N VAL A 61 9.12 -9.63 -1.06
CA VAL A 61 9.81 -9.62 -2.37
C VAL A 61 11.18 -8.99 -2.18
N ALA A 62 12.22 -9.81 -2.17
CA ALA A 62 13.61 -9.36 -2.13
C ALA A 62 14.18 -9.29 -3.56
N PHE A 63 14.89 -8.21 -3.86
CA PHE A 63 15.69 -8.10 -5.08
C PHE A 63 16.97 -7.33 -4.78
N ALA A 64 18.00 -7.57 -5.57
CA ALA A 64 19.27 -6.87 -5.49
C ALA A 64 19.61 -6.27 -6.86
N VAL A 65 20.24 -5.10 -6.86
CA VAL A 65 20.71 -4.43 -8.07
C VAL A 65 22.21 -4.19 -7.91
N ARG A 66 22.98 -4.52 -8.96
CA ARG A 66 24.39 -4.14 -9.05
C ARG A 66 24.49 -2.82 -9.77
N LEU A 67 25.18 -1.86 -9.16
CA LEU A 67 25.50 -0.58 -9.77
C LEU A 67 26.97 -0.64 -10.21
N ASP A 68 27.18 -0.57 -11.52
CA ASP A 68 28.51 -0.56 -12.11
C ASP A 68 28.94 0.92 -12.32
N GLY A 69 30.22 1.25 -12.10
CA GLY A 69 30.75 2.57 -12.47
C GLY A 69 31.37 3.44 -11.38
N GLY A 70 31.67 2.91 -10.19
CA GLY A 70 32.48 3.63 -9.17
C GLY A 70 31.84 3.67 -7.78
N GLU A 71 32.35 4.56 -6.93
CA GLU A 71 31.84 4.76 -5.57
C GLU A 71 30.42 5.31 -5.57
N ILE A 72 29.57 4.77 -4.70
CA ILE A 72 28.19 5.23 -4.52
C ILE A 72 28.19 6.35 -3.48
N ASP A 73 27.68 7.52 -3.86
CA ASP A 73 27.32 8.56 -2.90
C ASP A 73 26.07 8.11 -2.11
N GLY A 74 26.29 7.67 -0.88
CA GLY A 74 25.22 7.22 0.01
C GLY A 74 24.18 8.29 0.33
N ALA A 75 24.59 9.55 0.44
CA ALA A 75 23.69 10.66 0.72
C ALA A 75 22.83 11.01 -0.50
N ALA A 76 23.36 10.86 -1.72
CA ALA A 76 22.55 10.94 -2.94
C ALA A 76 21.55 9.79 -3.04
N LEU A 77 21.97 8.56 -2.74
CA LEU A 77 21.09 7.39 -2.77
C LEU A 77 19.93 7.51 -1.76
N GLU A 78 20.22 7.93 -0.53
CA GLU A 78 19.20 8.13 0.50
C GLU A 78 18.17 9.17 0.08
N ARG A 79 18.61 10.31 -0.47
CA ARG A 79 17.72 11.35 -1.01
C ARG A 79 16.86 10.82 -2.15
N ALA A 80 17.43 10.04 -3.06
CA ALA A 80 16.69 9.44 -4.17
C ALA A 80 15.62 8.46 -3.68
N LEU A 81 15.95 7.56 -2.76
CA LEU A 81 14.99 6.61 -2.18
C LEU A 81 13.89 7.33 -1.38
N THR A 82 14.25 8.40 -0.66
CA THR A 82 13.29 9.23 0.07
C THR A 82 12.31 9.91 -0.89
N GLU A 83 12.77 10.44 -2.02
CA GLU A 83 11.89 11.04 -3.02
C GLU A 83 11.00 10.01 -3.72
N VAL A 84 11.49 8.81 -3.97
CA VAL A 84 10.66 7.69 -4.47
C VAL A 84 9.56 7.37 -3.45
N ALA A 85 9.91 7.19 -2.17
CA ALA A 85 8.93 6.96 -1.11
C ALA A 85 7.91 8.11 -1.02
N ARG A 86 8.36 9.37 -1.09
CA ARG A 86 7.50 10.57 -1.04
C ARG A 86 6.51 10.62 -2.20
N ARG A 87 6.97 10.32 -3.43
CA ARG A 87 6.16 10.36 -4.66
C ARG A 87 5.14 9.23 -4.71
N HIS A 88 5.49 8.04 -4.23
CA HIS A 88 4.64 6.86 -4.33
C HIS A 88 3.81 6.68 -3.06
N GLU A 89 2.50 6.93 -3.14
CA GLU A 89 1.55 6.57 -2.09
C GLU A 89 1.91 5.16 -1.60
N SER A 90 1.82 4.11 -2.43
CA SER A 90 1.90 2.71 -1.97
C SER A 90 2.99 2.40 -0.93
N LEU A 91 4.19 3.00 -1.05
CA LEU A 91 5.33 2.80 -0.15
C LEU A 91 5.18 3.44 1.24
N ARG A 92 4.24 4.36 1.42
CA ARG A 92 3.95 5.06 2.70
C ARG A 92 2.65 4.57 3.35
N THR A 93 2.03 3.53 2.81
CA THR A 93 0.75 2.99 3.31
C THR A 93 0.98 2.22 4.60
N ARG A 94 0.18 2.49 5.63
CA ARG A 94 0.13 1.65 6.83
C ARG A 94 -1.25 1.04 7.00
N PHE A 95 -1.29 -0.23 7.37
CA PHE A 95 -2.54 -0.91 7.76
C PHE A 95 -2.69 -0.86 9.27
N VAL A 96 -3.85 -0.42 9.75
CA VAL A 96 -4.18 -0.34 11.17
C VAL A 96 -5.47 -1.08 11.45
N THR A 97 -5.54 -1.76 12.60
CA THR A 97 -6.76 -2.38 13.09
C THR A 97 -7.53 -1.34 13.90
N THR A 98 -8.75 -1.01 13.46
CA THR A 98 -9.66 -0.11 14.20
C THR A 98 -10.74 -0.94 14.90
N THR A 99 -11.18 -0.49 16.07
CA THR A 99 -12.13 -1.20 16.94
C THR A 99 -13.52 -1.42 16.31
N THR A 100 -13.94 -0.54 15.40
CA THR A 100 -15.07 -0.80 14.51
C THR A 100 -14.57 -1.64 13.34
N ALA A 101 -15.13 -2.84 13.16
CA ALA A 101 -14.69 -3.97 12.32
C ALA A 101 -14.33 -3.70 10.84
N ARG A 102 -14.26 -2.44 10.39
CA ARG A 102 -13.82 -2.05 9.04
C ARG A 102 -12.34 -1.68 9.06
N ARG A 103 -11.50 -2.58 8.55
CA ARG A 103 -10.06 -2.34 8.34
C ARG A 103 -9.87 -1.22 7.33
N ARG A 104 -9.00 -0.27 7.66
CA ARG A 104 -8.69 0.88 6.80
C ARG A 104 -7.19 0.95 6.58
N SER A 105 -6.79 1.42 5.41
CA SER A 105 -5.42 1.89 5.16
C SER A 105 -5.32 3.34 5.63
N CYS A 106 -4.37 3.61 6.53
CA CYS A 106 -4.06 4.96 6.98
C CYS A 106 -2.82 5.49 6.25
N TRP A 107 -2.90 6.77 5.88
CA TRP A 107 -1.83 7.55 5.28
C TRP A 107 -1.30 8.51 6.31
N THR A 108 -0.04 8.36 6.72
CA THR A 108 0.68 9.40 7.47
C THR A 108 1.59 10.15 6.49
N THR A 109 1.23 11.38 6.14
CA THR A 109 2.05 12.29 5.30
C THR A 109 2.96 13.20 6.13
N SER A 110 2.99 13.08 7.47
CA SER A 110 3.85 13.91 8.32
C SER A 110 4.34 13.13 9.53
N PRO A 111 5.59 13.32 10.01
CA PRO A 111 6.06 12.76 11.27
C PRO A 111 5.29 13.30 12.50
N SER A 112 4.45 14.33 12.33
CA SER A 112 3.67 14.97 13.40
C SER A 112 2.17 14.64 13.40
N SER A 113 1.62 14.03 12.34
CA SER A 113 0.20 13.63 12.34
C SER A 113 0.03 12.24 12.94
N SER A 114 0.01 12.21 14.26
CA SER A 114 -0.40 11.04 15.03
C SER A 114 -1.78 10.58 14.58
N CYS A 115 -1.90 9.28 14.28
CA CYS A 115 -3.18 8.59 14.30
C CYS A 115 -3.63 8.67 15.77
N GLY A 116 -4.55 9.59 16.09
CA GLY A 116 -4.90 9.96 17.46
C GLY A 116 -5.43 8.80 18.30
N CYS A 117 -4.54 8.01 18.88
CA CYS A 117 -4.81 7.20 20.07
C CYS A 117 -4.65 8.15 21.26
N ARG A 118 -5.74 8.81 21.66
CA ARG A 118 -5.77 9.64 22.86
C ARG A 118 -5.63 8.72 24.08
N THR A 119 -4.41 8.51 24.56
CA THR A 119 -4.11 7.78 25.80
C THR A 119 -4.45 8.68 26.98
N THR A 120 -5.73 8.77 27.33
CA THR A 120 -6.14 9.27 28.64
C THR A 120 -6.50 8.03 29.47
N PRO A 121 -5.70 7.63 30.48
CA PRO A 121 -6.10 6.56 31.37
C PRO A 121 -7.34 7.00 32.17
N PRO A 122 -8.29 6.10 32.46
CA PRO A 122 -9.38 6.42 33.39
C PRO A 122 -8.82 6.70 34.79
N PRO A 123 -9.47 7.55 35.60
CA PRO A 123 -9.01 7.83 36.95
C PRO A 123 -9.14 6.56 37.81
N CYS A 124 -8.02 5.89 38.06
CA CYS A 124 -7.96 4.82 39.06
C CYS A 124 -8.09 5.45 40.45
N GLY A 125 -9.32 5.56 40.93
CA GLY A 125 -9.60 5.87 42.33
C GLY A 125 -9.24 4.67 43.21
N ARG A 126 -8.12 4.76 43.94
CA ARG A 126 -7.91 4.29 45.32
C ARG A 126 -6.46 4.56 45.76
N PRO A 127 -6.22 5.11 46.96
CA PRO A 127 -4.88 5.45 47.42
C PRO A 127 -4.09 4.21 47.89
N CYS A 128 -2.85 4.08 47.44
CA CYS A 128 -1.89 3.09 47.95
C CYS A 128 -1.51 3.40 49.41
N ARG A 129 -1.79 2.46 50.32
CA ARG A 129 -1.32 2.48 51.71
C ARG A 129 0.16 2.10 51.72
N ARG A 130 1.03 2.98 52.21
CA ARG A 130 2.45 2.67 52.50
C ARG A 130 2.54 1.64 53.62
N SER A 131 3.35 0.60 53.43
CA SER A 131 4.10 -0.10 54.47
C SER A 131 5.53 -0.22 53.97
#